data_AF-A0A3L7Z3M1-F1
#
_entry.id   AF-A0A3L7Z3M1-F1
#
_cell.length_a   1.000
_cell.length_b   1.000
_cell.length_c   1.000
_cell.angle_alpha   90.00
_cell.angle_beta   90.00
_cell.angle_gamma   90.00
#
_symmetry.space_group_name_H-M   'P 1'
#
loop_
_entity.id
_entity.type
_entity.pdbx_description
1 polymer ?
#
loop_
_entity_poly.entity_id
_entity_poly.type
_entity_poly.pdbx_seq_one_letter_code
_entity_poly.pdbx_strand_id
1 'polypeptide(L)'
;MKNILLLLLFLMSIFTMHSQNIQQLEAKPSFKGITIGMPISEISNKLSFEKSSNGYSIYKVADAYYYSIFNVTMNYVRVVGLNGKVHAIEVIKMVKATNEHATVFDASELDVIQAGLTRLYGDPQYKLTENNSQYNRIGVQWISNSKEANCFIDFYGTFVGYKLQFSLCEHNEDF
;
A
#
# COMPACT_ATOMS: atom_id res chain seq x y z
N MET A 1 44.49 9.68 14.16
CA MET A 1 43.64 8.46 14.01
C MET A 1 42.37 8.49 14.86
N LYS A 2 42.42 8.87 16.14
CA LYS A 2 41.23 8.89 17.03
C LYS A 2 40.07 9.76 16.50
N ASN A 3 40.36 10.92 15.92
CA ASN A 3 39.34 11.83 15.38
C ASN A 3 38.72 11.34 14.05
N ILE A 4 39.45 10.55 13.25
CA ILE A 4 38.94 9.99 11.98
C ILE A 4 37.97 8.83 12.27
N LEU A 5 38.26 8.03 13.31
CA LEU A 5 37.39 6.93 13.73
C LEU A 5 36.03 7.43 14.25
N LEU A 6 36.04 8.55 14.99
CA LEU A 6 34.81 9.21 15.47
C LEU A 6 33.99 9.79 14.33
N LEU A 7 34.64 10.37 13.31
CA LEU A 7 33.94 10.88 12.12
C LEU A 7 33.25 9.74 11.34
N LEU A 8 33.93 8.60 11.19
CA LEU A 8 33.37 7.39 10.55
C LEU A 8 32.19 6.80 11.32
N LEU A 9 32.24 6.77 12.65
CA LEU A 9 31.12 6.33 13.50
C LEU A 9 29.92 7.29 13.43
N PHE A 10 30.16 8.60 13.28
CA PHE A 10 29.12 9.61 13.09
C PHE A 10 28.51 9.56 11.67
N LEU A 11 29.30 9.23 10.65
CA LEU A 11 28.82 9.03 9.28
C LEU A 11 27.94 7.78 9.17
N MET A 12 28.31 6.68 9.84
CA MET A 12 27.53 5.42 9.83
C MET A 12 26.17 5.53 10.54
N SER A 13 26.00 6.49 11.46
CA SER A 13 24.72 6.67 12.18
C SER A 13 23.65 7.34 11.32
N ILE A 14 24.03 8.17 10.34
CA ILE A 14 23.09 8.84 9.43
C ILE A 14 22.43 7.84 8.46
N PHE A 15 23.15 6.77 8.08
CA PHE A 15 22.64 5.74 7.16
C PHE A 15 21.69 4.72 7.81
N THR A 16 21.58 4.70 9.15
CA THR A 16 20.80 3.66 9.84
C THR A 16 19.31 3.97 9.99
N MET A 17 18.91 5.23 9.91
CA MET A 17 17.53 5.62 10.18
C MET A 17 16.54 5.26 9.06
N HIS A 18 16.97 5.29 7.81
CA HIS A 18 16.08 5.00 6.67
C HIS A 18 15.81 3.49 6.52
N SER A 19 16.82 2.65 6.77
CA SER A 19 16.70 1.19 6.71
C SER A 19 15.82 0.61 7.83
N GLN A 20 15.80 1.24 9.01
CA GLN A 20 14.94 0.80 10.12
C GLN A 20 13.45 0.92 9.80
N ASN A 21 13.04 1.92 9.01
CA ASN A 21 11.62 2.11 8.72
C ASN A 21 11.10 1.09 7.70
N ILE A 22 11.88 0.73 6.67
CA ILE A 22 11.43 -0.29 5.72
C ILE A 22 11.37 -1.69 6.37
N GLN A 23 12.19 -1.94 7.41
CA GLN A 23 12.06 -3.16 8.22
C GLN A 23 10.71 -3.27 8.92
N GLN A 24 10.01 -2.15 9.18
CA GLN A 24 8.66 -2.19 9.74
C GLN A 24 7.66 -2.81 8.77
N LEU A 25 7.83 -2.61 7.46
CA LEU A 25 7.01 -3.25 6.44
C LEU A 25 7.18 -4.77 6.48
N GLU A 26 8.40 -5.26 6.67
CA GLU A 26 8.70 -6.69 6.76
C GLU A 26 8.21 -7.30 8.10
N ALA A 27 8.49 -6.64 9.22
CA ALA A 27 8.23 -7.18 10.55
C ALA A 27 6.75 -7.08 10.97
N LYS A 28 6.01 -6.09 10.45
CA LYS A 28 4.61 -5.84 10.81
C LYS A 28 3.80 -5.31 9.62
N PRO A 29 3.61 -6.11 8.55
CA PRO A 29 2.81 -5.74 7.39
C PRO A 29 1.32 -5.79 7.75
N SER A 30 0.82 -4.78 8.47
CA SER A 30 -0.55 -4.76 8.98
C SER A 30 -1.30 -3.48 8.61
N PHE A 31 -2.56 -3.65 8.19
CA PHE A 31 -3.52 -2.57 8.03
C PHE A 31 -4.66 -2.75 9.02
N LYS A 32 -4.77 -1.85 10.01
CA LYS A 32 -5.86 -1.84 11.00
C LYS A 32 -6.09 -3.21 11.68
N GLY A 33 -5.00 -3.93 11.94
CA GLY A 33 -5.03 -5.24 12.61
C GLY A 33 -5.27 -6.44 11.68
N ILE A 34 -5.35 -6.24 10.36
CA ILE A 34 -5.26 -7.32 9.36
C ILE A 34 -3.82 -7.36 8.87
N THR A 35 -3.13 -8.47 9.12
CA THR A 35 -1.69 -8.61 8.85
C THR A 35 -1.46 -9.62 7.74
N ILE A 36 -0.54 -9.32 6.82
CA ILE A 36 -0.13 -10.27 5.79
C ILE A 36 0.43 -11.54 6.44
N GLY A 37 0.05 -12.71 5.91
CA GLY A 37 0.43 -14.02 6.41
C GLY A 37 -0.46 -14.57 7.54
N MET A 38 -1.35 -13.76 8.14
CA MET A 38 -2.24 -14.25 9.19
C MET A 38 -3.31 -15.20 8.61
N PRO A 39 -3.80 -16.20 9.36
CA PRO A 39 -4.89 -17.07 8.92
C PRO A 39 -6.18 -16.29 8.64
N ILE A 40 -6.84 -16.58 7.52
CA ILE A 40 -8.15 -15.99 7.17
C ILE A 40 -9.21 -16.33 8.22
N SER A 41 -9.11 -17.51 8.85
CA SER A 41 -10.02 -17.95 9.92
C SER A 41 -10.07 -16.99 11.11
N GLU A 42 -8.94 -16.36 11.47
CA GLU A 42 -8.85 -15.41 12.60
C GLU A 42 -9.62 -14.11 12.39
N ILE A 43 -9.89 -13.76 11.12
CA ILE A 43 -10.62 -12.53 10.75
C ILE A 43 -11.91 -12.84 9.99
N SER A 44 -12.33 -14.11 9.94
CA SER A 44 -13.47 -14.57 9.16
C SER A 44 -14.77 -13.84 9.49
N ASN A 45 -14.96 -13.43 10.75
CA ASN A 45 -16.10 -12.63 11.20
C ASN A 45 -16.14 -11.21 10.62
N LYS A 46 -15.04 -10.71 10.06
CA LYS A 46 -14.94 -9.38 9.41
C LYS A 46 -15.09 -9.47 7.89
N LEU A 47 -15.11 -10.68 7.35
CA LEU A 47 -14.98 -10.95 5.92
C LEU A 47 -16.27 -11.53 5.33
N SER A 48 -16.63 -11.04 4.16
CA SER A 48 -17.66 -11.62 3.31
C SER A 48 -16.98 -12.17 2.05
N PHE A 49 -17.10 -13.47 1.81
CA PHE A 49 -16.54 -14.09 0.61
C PHE A 49 -17.25 -13.55 -0.64
N GLU A 50 -16.49 -13.10 -1.64
CA GLU A 50 -17.05 -12.61 -2.91
C GLU A 50 -16.84 -13.60 -4.04
N LYS A 51 -15.60 -14.06 -4.24
CA LYS A 51 -15.25 -14.99 -5.33
C LYS A 51 -13.88 -15.62 -5.13
N SER A 52 -13.62 -16.67 -5.89
CA SER A 52 -12.27 -17.20 -6.09
C SER A 52 -11.79 -16.94 -7.52
N SER A 53 -10.50 -16.68 -7.71
CA SER A 53 -9.90 -16.44 -9.02
C SER A 53 -8.42 -16.84 -9.00
N ASN A 54 -8.00 -17.68 -9.95
CA ASN A 54 -6.60 -18.10 -10.12
C ASN A 54 -5.93 -18.62 -8.83
N GLY A 55 -6.65 -19.42 -8.03
CA GLY A 55 -6.15 -19.97 -6.76
C GLY A 55 -6.25 -19.02 -5.56
N TYR A 56 -6.63 -17.75 -5.78
CA TYR A 56 -6.88 -16.78 -4.72
C TYR A 56 -8.36 -16.76 -4.32
N SER A 57 -8.62 -16.55 -3.03
CA SER A 57 -9.94 -16.26 -2.50
C SER A 57 -10.06 -14.76 -2.19
N ILE A 58 -11.12 -14.12 -2.67
CA ILE A 58 -11.32 -12.68 -2.51
C ILE A 58 -12.48 -12.47 -1.54
N TYR A 59 -12.22 -11.68 -0.51
CA TYR A 59 -13.16 -11.34 0.53
C TYR A 59 -13.31 -9.83 0.61
N LYS A 60 -14.54 -9.35 0.73
CA LYS A 60 -14.85 -7.97 1.12
C LYS A 60 -14.79 -7.83 2.62
N VAL A 61 -14.22 -6.73 3.12
CA VAL A 61 -14.29 -6.39 4.55
C VAL A 61 -15.64 -5.70 4.80
N ALA A 62 -16.40 -6.17 5.78
CA ALA A 62 -17.75 -5.65 6.04
C ALA A 62 -17.76 -4.40 6.93
N ASP A 63 -16.76 -4.26 7.80
CA ASP A 63 -16.71 -3.21 8.82
C ASP A 63 -16.19 -1.88 8.24
N ALA A 64 -17.01 -0.83 8.38
CA ALA A 64 -16.71 0.53 7.92
C ALA A 64 -15.46 1.15 8.57
N TYR A 65 -15.03 0.66 9.74
CA TYR A 65 -13.78 1.06 10.37
C TYR A 65 -12.57 0.94 9.43
N TYR A 66 -12.60 -0.03 8.50
CA TYR A 66 -11.51 -0.27 7.55
C TYR A 66 -11.53 0.68 6.34
N TYR A 67 -12.61 1.42 6.11
CA TYR A 67 -12.86 2.23 4.90
C TYR A 67 -12.22 3.62 4.99
N SER A 68 -11.03 3.71 5.60
CA SER A 68 -10.25 4.93 5.64
C SER A 68 -8.76 4.64 5.82
N ILE A 69 -7.91 5.45 5.18
CA ILE A 69 -6.46 5.42 5.31
C ILE A 69 -5.98 6.83 5.59
N PHE A 70 -5.28 7.04 6.72
CA PHE A 70 -4.82 8.38 7.15
C PHE A 70 -5.90 9.47 7.02
N ASN A 71 -7.14 9.14 7.40
CA ASN A 71 -8.35 9.99 7.31
C ASN A 71 -8.87 10.28 5.90
N VAL A 72 -8.30 9.69 4.86
CA VAL A 72 -8.90 9.66 3.52
C VAL A 72 -9.99 8.59 3.49
N THR A 73 -11.20 8.94 3.04
CA THR A 73 -12.34 8.04 2.95
C THR A 73 -12.26 7.16 1.71
N MET A 74 -12.48 5.86 1.87
CA MET A 74 -12.37 4.84 0.83
C MET A 74 -13.72 4.18 0.55
N ASN A 75 -13.90 3.59 -0.62
CA ASN A 75 -15.20 3.03 -1.03
C ASN A 75 -15.30 1.51 -0.89
N TYR A 76 -14.15 0.83 -0.88
CA TYR A 76 -14.13 -0.63 -0.89
C TYR A 76 -12.81 -1.15 -0.30
N VAL A 77 -12.91 -2.19 0.51
CA VAL A 77 -11.76 -2.86 1.11
C VAL A 77 -11.90 -4.35 0.86
N ARG A 78 -10.85 -4.97 0.33
CA ARG A 78 -10.77 -6.42 0.15
C ARG A 78 -9.52 -7.01 0.78
N VAL A 79 -9.68 -8.24 1.21
CA VAL A 79 -8.60 -9.15 1.59
C VAL A 79 -8.52 -10.24 0.53
N VAL A 80 -7.32 -10.49 0.05
CA VAL A 80 -7.01 -11.59 -0.86
C VAL A 80 -6.33 -12.68 -0.04
N GLY A 81 -6.92 -13.86 -0.03
CA GLY A 81 -6.38 -15.04 0.62
C GLY A 81 -5.68 -15.97 -0.37
N LEU A 82 -4.57 -16.56 0.05
CA LEU A 82 -3.88 -17.65 -0.63
C LEU A 82 -3.51 -18.70 0.41
N ASN A 83 -3.78 -19.98 0.14
CA ASN A 83 -3.49 -21.10 1.06
C ASN A 83 -4.04 -20.87 2.49
N GLY A 84 -5.23 -20.26 2.60
CA GLY A 84 -5.89 -19.98 3.89
C GLY A 84 -5.28 -18.82 4.69
N LYS A 85 -4.31 -18.08 4.14
CA LYS A 85 -3.65 -16.93 4.78
C LYS A 85 -3.90 -15.65 4.00
N VAL A 86 -3.85 -14.52 4.68
CA VAL A 86 -3.90 -13.19 4.07
C VAL A 86 -2.67 -13.02 3.18
N HIS A 87 -2.88 -12.84 1.88
CA HIS A 87 -1.84 -12.62 0.90
C HIS A 87 -1.73 -11.14 0.49
N ALA A 88 -2.88 -10.47 0.36
CA ALA A 88 -2.93 -9.05 0.09
C ALA A 88 -4.14 -8.38 0.76
N ILE A 89 -4.00 -7.08 1.00
CA ILE A 89 -5.06 -6.18 1.45
C ILE A 89 -5.09 -5.05 0.44
N GLU A 90 -6.28 -4.72 -0.06
CA GLU A 90 -6.45 -3.60 -0.96
C GLU A 90 -7.59 -2.70 -0.49
N VAL A 91 -7.33 -1.41 -0.51
CA VAL A 91 -8.25 -0.36 -0.08
C VAL A 91 -8.38 0.62 -1.23
N ILE A 92 -9.61 0.76 -1.73
CA ILE A 92 -9.88 1.37 -3.04
C ILE A 92 -10.92 2.48 -2.87
N LYS A 93 -10.62 3.64 -3.45
CA LYS A 93 -11.57 4.73 -3.70
C LYS A 93 -11.77 4.83 -5.22
N MET A 94 -13.01 4.73 -5.67
CA MET A 94 -13.43 4.88 -7.05
C MET A 94 -14.23 6.16 -7.18
N VAL A 95 -13.69 7.15 -7.87
CA VAL A 95 -14.41 8.39 -8.17
C VAL A 95 -14.83 8.36 -9.63
N LYS A 96 -16.13 8.21 -9.84
CA LYS A 96 -16.72 8.17 -11.18
C LYS A 96 -16.88 9.59 -11.68
N ALA A 97 -16.43 9.82 -12.92
CA ALA A 97 -16.86 10.99 -13.65
C ALA A 97 -18.36 10.89 -13.94
N THR A 98 -19.06 12.02 -13.83
CA THR A 98 -20.47 12.12 -14.17
C THR A 98 -20.60 12.76 -15.55
N ASN A 99 -21.72 12.52 -16.23
CA ASN A 99 -21.99 13.13 -17.55
C ASN A 99 -22.15 14.66 -17.47
N GLU A 100 -22.31 15.20 -16.26
CA GLU A 100 -22.58 16.61 -16.03
C GLU A 100 -21.28 17.42 -15.95
N HIS A 101 -20.23 16.89 -15.31
CA HIS A 101 -18.94 17.56 -15.14
C HIS A 101 -17.77 16.56 -15.03
N ALA A 102 -16.59 16.96 -15.53
CA ALA A 102 -15.34 16.24 -15.30
C ALA A 102 -15.05 16.18 -13.79
N THR A 103 -14.49 15.06 -13.32
CA THR A 103 -14.08 14.94 -11.93
C THR A 103 -12.88 15.85 -11.67
N VAL A 104 -12.95 16.70 -10.63
CA VAL A 104 -11.75 17.36 -10.12
C VAL A 104 -10.96 16.34 -9.32
N PHE A 105 -9.76 16.01 -9.81
CA PHE A 105 -8.81 15.22 -9.04
C PHE A 105 -8.18 16.11 -7.96
N ASP A 106 -8.33 15.70 -6.70
CA ASP A 106 -7.66 16.31 -5.57
C ASP A 106 -6.43 15.48 -5.21
N ALA A 107 -5.25 15.99 -5.57
CA ALA A 107 -3.97 15.34 -5.28
C ALA A 107 -3.67 15.28 -3.77
N SER A 108 -4.34 16.07 -2.94
CA SER A 108 -4.08 16.11 -1.51
C SER A 108 -4.34 14.76 -0.82
N GLU A 109 -5.30 13.97 -1.31
CA GLU A 109 -5.56 12.64 -0.78
C GLU A 109 -4.40 11.67 -1.05
N LEU A 110 -3.80 11.76 -2.24
CA LEU A 110 -2.61 10.99 -2.60
C LEU A 110 -1.42 11.43 -1.73
N ASP A 111 -1.22 12.73 -1.58
CA ASP A 111 -0.13 13.31 -0.77
C ASP A 111 -0.25 12.90 0.71
N VAL A 112 -1.46 12.94 1.27
CA VAL A 112 -1.73 12.53 2.66
C VAL A 112 -1.42 11.05 2.86
N ILE A 113 -1.85 10.19 1.93
CA ILE A 113 -1.57 8.75 2.03
C ILE A 113 -0.07 8.49 1.87
N GLN A 114 0.58 9.10 0.89
CA GLN A 114 2.01 8.97 0.67
C GLN A 114 2.80 9.42 1.90
N ALA A 115 2.51 10.59 2.46
CA ALA A 115 3.18 11.10 3.65
C ALA A 115 2.96 10.17 4.87
N GLY A 116 1.78 9.59 5.00
CA GLY A 116 1.47 8.61 6.03
C GLY A 116 2.30 7.33 5.88
N LEU A 117 2.39 6.78 4.67
CA LEU A 117 3.21 5.60 4.37
C LEU A 117 4.71 5.88 4.51
N THR A 118 5.19 7.05 4.08
CA THR A 118 6.59 7.45 4.29
C THR A 118 6.95 7.51 5.76
N ARG A 119 6.03 7.99 6.61
CA ARG A 119 6.24 8.00 8.07
C ARG A 119 6.32 6.59 8.65
N LEU A 120 5.61 5.61 8.08
CA LEU A 120 5.61 4.23 8.55
C LEU A 120 6.81 3.41 8.03
N TYR A 121 7.15 3.59 6.76
CA TYR A 121 8.04 2.68 6.03
C TYR A 121 9.31 3.35 5.51
N GLY A 122 9.49 4.65 5.76
CA GLY A 122 10.63 5.42 5.25
C GLY A 122 10.41 5.89 3.82
N ASP A 123 11.48 6.25 3.13
CA ASP A 123 11.35 6.70 1.74
C ASP A 123 10.96 5.54 0.81
N PRO A 124 10.09 5.79 -0.18
CA PRO A 124 9.74 4.78 -1.16
C PRO A 124 10.90 4.46 -2.10
N GLN A 125 10.91 3.24 -2.62
CA GLN A 125 11.88 2.81 -3.63
C GLN A 125 11.58 3.44 -4.99
N TYR A 126 10.31 3.47 -5.39
CA TYR A 126 9.87 4.10 -6.63
C TYR A 126 8.94 5.28 -6.32
N LYS A 127 9.28 6.44 -6.87
CA LYS A 127 8.54 7.70 -6.69
C LYS A 127 7.67 8.02 -7.91
N LEU A 128 6.71 8.93 -7.72
CA LEU A 128 5.78 9.42 -8.75
C LEU A 128 6.44 9.84 -10.08
N THR A 129 7.69 10.29 -10.04
CA THR A 129 8.43 10.83 -11.18
C THR A 129 9.26 9.79 -11.94
N GLU A 130 9.38 8.58 -11.43
CA GLU A 130 10.18 7.52 -12.04
C GLU A 130 9.28 6.69 -12.97
N ASN A 131 9.44 6.86 -14.28
CA ASN A 131 8.74 6.06 -15.29
C ASN A 131 9.11 4.59 -15.11
N ASN A 132 8.27 3.82 -14.41
CA ASN A 132 8.34 2.37 -14.43
C ASN A 132 7.60 1.87 -15.68
N SER A 133 8.33 1.49 -16.72
CA SER A 133 7.76 1.00 -17.98
C SER A 133 6.93 -0.28 -17.84
N GLN A 134 6.99 -0.98 -16.69
CA GLN A 134 6.16 -2.14 -16.39
C GLN A 134 4.77 -1.78 -15.85
N TYR A 135 4.58 -0.57 -15.31
CA TYR A 135 3.31 -0.13 -14.74
C TYR A 135 2.86 1.19 -15.36
N ASN A 136 1.80 1.17 -16.17
CA ASN A 136 1.06 2.37 -16.59
C ASN A 136 0.25 2.97 -15.42
N ARG A 137 0.84 3.08 -14.23
CA ARG A 137 0.23 3.59 -13.01
C ARG A 137 1.07 4.73 -12.47
N ILE A 138 0.42 5.79 -12.02
CA ILE A 138 1.08 6.87 -11.32
C ILE A 138 1.02 6.52 -9.83
N GLY A 139 2.16 6.47 -9.14
CA GLY A 139 2.14 6.21 -7.71
C GLY A 139 3.51 5.98 -7.10
N VAL A 140 3.48 5.34 -5.93
CA VAL A 140 4.62 5.18 -5.04
C VAL A 140 4.64 3.78 -4.46
N GLN A 141 5.83 3.19 -4.37
CA GLN A 141 6.02 1.82 -3.88
C GLN A 141 7.08 1.76 -2.78
N TRP A 142 6.77 1.04 -1.72
CA TRP A 142 7.69 0.63 -0.67
C TRP A 142 7.87 -0.87 -0.78
N ILE A 143 9.09 -1.30 -1.07
CA ILE A 143 9.42 -2.71 -1.28
C ILE A 143 10.42 -3.09 -0.21
N SER A 144 10.10 -4.18 0.48
CA SER A 144 11.00 -4.89 1.40
C SER A 144 11.25 -6.28 0.84
N ASN A 145 12.06 -7.08 1.53
CA ASN A 145 12.50 -8.39 1.04
C ASN A 145 11.33 -9.30 0.60
N SER A 146 10.23 -9.32 1.36
CA SER A 146 9.09 -10.20 1.05
C SER A 146 7.74 -9.51 1.08
N LYS A 147 7.70 -8.19 1.27
CA LYS A 147 6.45 -7.41 1.38
C LYS A 147 6.53 -6.13 0.57
N GLU A 148 5.39 -5.71 0.06
CA GLU A 148 5.23 -4.48 -0.70
C GLU A 148 4.02 -3.70 -0.22
N ALA A 149 4.19 -2.39 -0.08
CA ALA A 149 3.10 -1.45 0.12
C ALA A 149 3.07 -0.46 -1.05
N ASN A 150 1.89 -0.23 -1.61
CA ASN A 150 1.71 0.63 -2.76
C ASN A 150 0.65 1.68 -2.52
N CYS A 151 0.83 2.83 -3.14
CA CYS A 151 -0.20 3.83 -3.33
C CYS A 151 -0.22 4.24 -4.80
N PHE A 152 -1.30 3.88 -5.51
CA PHE A 152 -1.44 4.12 -6.94
C PHE A 152 -2.70 4.91 -7.26
N ILE A 153 -2.62 5.67 -8.35
CA ILE A 153 -3.78 6.25 -9.03
C ILE A 153 -3.84 5.79 -10.49
N ASP A 154 -5.02 5.30 -10.87
CA ASP A 154 -5.39 4.95 -12.24
C ASP A 154 -6.50 5.89 -12.73
N PHE A 155 -6.29 6.58 -13.85
CA PHE A 155 -7.34 7.37 -14.50
C PHE A 155 -8.11 6.52 -15.51
N TYR A 156 -9.43 6.71 -15.60
CA TYR A 156 -10.29 5.94 -16.50
C TYR A 156 -11.46 6.77 -17.05
N GLY A 157 -11.98 6.34 -18.20
CA GLY A 157 -13.19 6.89 -18.80
C GLY A 157 -12.99 8.26 -19.48
N THR A 158 -13.92 8.59 -20.38
CA THR A 158 -13.84 9.78 -21.25
C THR A 158 -13.95 11.10 -20.49
N PHE A 159 -14.63 11.12 -19.35
CA PHE A 159 -14.81 12.30 -18.48
C PHE A 159 -13.82 12.32 -17.29
N VAL A 160 -12.79 11.47 -17.33
CA VAL A 160 -11.69 11.35 -16.35
C VAL A 160 -12.20 11.04 -14.93
N GLY A 161 -12.64 9.81 -14.73
CA GLY A 161 -12.75 9.22 -13.39
C GLY A 161 -11.37 8.75 -12.92
N TYR A 162 -11.23 8.49 -11.61
CA TYR A 162 -9.99 7.95 -11.07
C TYR A 162 -10.22 6.90 -9.99
N LYS A 163 -9.26 6.01 -9.89
CA LYS A 163 -9.16 4.98 -8.85
C LYS A 163 -7.92 5.29 -8.03
N LEU A 164 -8.11 5.60 -6.75
CA LEU A 164 -7.03 5.68 -5.77
C LEU A 164 -6.98 4.35 -5.02
N GLN A 165 -5.82 3.70 -5.03
CA GLN A 165 -5.61 2.40 -4.40
C GLN A 165 -4.42 2.45 -3.45
N PHE A 166 -4.64 2.00 -2.22
CA PHE A 166 -3.59 1.49 -1.36
C PHE A 166 -3.61 -0.03 -1.40
N SER A 167 -2.44 -0.67 -1.45
CA SER A 167 -2.31 -2.10 -1.24
C SER A 167 -1.14 -2.45 -0.35
N LEU A 168 -1.28 -3.56 0.37
CA LEU A 168 -0.23 -4.20 1.14
C LEU A 168 -0.25 -5.68 0.79
N CYS A 169 0.86 -6.25 0.34
CA CYS A 169 0.90 -7.63 -0.14
C CYS A 169 2.23 -8.33 0.11
N GLU A 170 2.18 -9.66 0.02
CA GLU A 170 3.37 -10.48 -0.25
C GLU A 170 4.04 -10.00 -1.54
N HIS A 171 5.37 -9.97 -1.53
CA HIS A 171 6.23 -9.64 -2.66
C HIS A 171 7.22 -10.78 -2.85
N ASN A 172 7.38 -11.23 -4.09
CA ASN A 172 8.46 -12.12 -4.48
C ASN A 172 9.29 -11.37 -5.52
N GLU A 173 10.58 -11.19 -5.24
CA GLU A 173 11.52 -10.79 -6.28
C GLU A 173 11.69 -11.99 -7.22
N ASP A 174 11.13 -11.89 -8.43
CA ASP A 174 11.46 -12.81 -9.52
C ASP A 174 12.93 -12.54 -9.89
N PHE A 175 13.86 -13.34 -9.35
CA PHE A 175 15.27 -13.37 -9.76
C PHE A 175 15.48 -14.20 -11.02
#